data_AF-A0A163GVJ1-F1
#
_entry.id   AF-A0A163GVJ1-F1
#
_cell.length_a   1.000
_cell.length_b   1.000
_cell.length_c   1.000
_cell.angle_alpha   90.00
_cell.angle_beta   90.00
_cell.angle_gamma   90.00
#
_symmetry.space_group_name_H-M   'P 1'
#
loop_
_entity.id
_entity.type
_entity.pdbx_description
1 polymer ?
#
loop_
_entity_poly.entity_id
_entity_poly.type
_entity_poly.pdbx_seq_one_letter_code
_entity_poly.pdbx_strand_id
1 'polypeptide(L)'
;MAHVVSVGCMGADFDRPTGFSRQIKMEDPSNITNQVYSWACRLLEMYWDGLPIRRIGISVTQLTTDTEYQLSLFDTRREKSMALERVTDALKNKYGESIVMRAVSKTEAGQAIDRSAKIGGHYK
;
A
#
# COMPACT_ATOMS: atom_id res chain seq x y z
N MET A 1 10.88 1.72 8.22
CA MET A 1 9.60 1.01 8.47
C MET A 1 8.55 2.00 8.99
N ALA A 2 7.26 1.68 8.93
CA ALA A 2 6.20 2.53 9.47
C ALA A 2 5.41 1.81 10.57
N HIS A 3 4.90 2.52 11.57
CA HIS A 3 4.03 1.95 12.62
C HIS A 3 2.55 2.21 12.38
N VAL A 4 2.19 3.29 11.70
CA VAL A 4 0.79 3.70 11.58
C VAL A 4 0.39 3.70 10.12
N VAL A 5 -0.73 3.06 9.83
CA VAL A 5 -1.38 3.07 8.51
C VAL A 5 -2.65 3.90 8.64
N SER A 6 -2.82 4.86 7.75
CA SER A 6 -4.01 5.70 7.66
C SER A 6 -4.69 5.47 6.31
N VAL A 7 -6.00 5.26 6.34
CA VAL A 7 -6.85 5.08 5.15
C VAL A 7 -7.93 6.16 5.16
N GLY A 8 -8.02 6.87 4.04
CA GLY A 8 -9.10 7.80 3.74
C GLY A 8 -9.86 7.31 2.52
N CYS A 9 -11.20 7.35 2.60
CA CYS A 9 -12.08 6.96 1.52
C CYS A 9 -13.18 8.02 1.34
N MET A 10 -13.57 8.29 0.09
CA MET A 10 -14.64 9.21 -0.27
C MET A 10 -15.59 8.54 -1.25
N GLY A 11 -16.89 8.60 -0.93
CA GLY A 11 -17.98 8.08 -1.74
C GLY A 11 -18.14 8.82 -3.07
N ALA A 12 -18.71 8.13 -4.05
CA ALA A 12 -18.86 8.64 -5.41
C ALA A 12 -20.02 9.64 -5.56
N ASP A 13 -21.04 9.56 -4.70
CA ASP A 13 -22.18 10.48 -4.69
C ASP A 13 -21.74 11.88 -4.22
N PHE A 14 -21.96 12.89 -5.07
CA PHE A 14 -21.63 14.29 -4.76
C PHE A 14 -22.74 15.01 -4.00
N ASP A 15 -23.99 14.58 -4.15
CA ASP A 15 -25.15 15.15 -3.48
C ASP A 15 -25.27 14.63 -2.05
N ARG A 16 -24.82 13.38 -1.83
CA ARG A 16 -24.81 12.71 -0.52
C ARG A 16 -23.41 12.20 -0.19
N PRO A 17 -22.48 13.09 0.20
CA PRO A 17 -21.10 12.71 0.41
C PRO A 17 -20.98 11.75 1.59
N THR A 18 -20.39 10.59 1.33
CA THR A 18 -19.98 9.63 2.35
C THR A 18 -18.47 9.39 2.32
N GLY A 19 -17.95 8.72 3.34
CA GLY A 19 -16.53 8.43 3.44
C GLY A 19 -16.04 8.32 4.88
N PHE A 20 -14.76 7.99 5.02
CA PHE A 20 -14.11 7.94 6.32
C PHE A 20 -12.64 8.35 6.21
N SER A 21 -12.06 8.71 7.35
CA SER A 21 -10.62 8.88 7.52
C SER A 21 -10.25 8.30 8.89
N ARG A 22 -9.48 7.21 8.89
CA ARG A 22 -9.12 6.45 10.08
C ARG A 22 -7.69 5.94 9.98
N GLN A 23 -7.08 5.73 11.13
CA GLN A 23 -5.73 5.20 11.24
C GLN A 23 -5.67 4.10 12.29
N ILE A 24 -4.74 3.17 12.10
CA ILE A 24 -4.44 2.09 13.03
C ILE A 24 -2.94 2.00 13.23
N LYS A 25 -2.53 1.76 14.48
CA LYS A 25 -1.15 1.44 14.81
C LYS A 25 -0.97 -0.07 14.68
N MET A 26 -0.04 -0.49 13.83
CA MET A 26 0.38 -1.87 13.68
C MET A 26 1.12 -2.32 14.94
N GLU A 27 1.03 -3.61 15.26
CA GLU A 27 1.74 -4.22 16.38
C GLU A 27 3.25 -4.03 16.24
N ASP A 28 3.77 -4.31 15.04
CA ASP A 28 5.17 -4.12 14.67
C ASP A 28 5.31 -3.15 13.48
N PRO A 29 6.41 -2.39 13.41
CA PRO A 29 6.68 -1.56 12.25
C PRO A 29 7.00 -2.43 11.03
N SER A 30 6.56 -1.98 9.85
CA SER A 30 6.79 -2.72 8.61
C SER A 30 7.12 -1.81 7.43
N ASN A 31 7.98 -2.32 6.56
CA ASN A 31 8.19 -1.86 5.18
C ASN A 31 7.85 -2.96 4.16
N ILE A 32 7.21 -4.05 4.60
CA ILE A 32 6.74 -5.12 3.72
C ILE A 32 5.39 -4.70 3.14
N THR A 33 5.32 -4.56 1.82
CA THR A 33 4.14 -4.07 1.09
C THR A 33 2.86 -4.80 1.50
N ASN A 34 2.90 -6.13 1.58
CA ASN A 34 1.72 -6.94 1.91
C ASN A 34 1.25 -6.78 3.36
N GLN A 35 2.14 -6.49 4.31
CA GLN A 35 1.74 -6.25 5.70
C GLN A 35 1.00 -4.90 5.80
N VAL A 36 1.55 -3.84 5.21
CA VAL A 36 0.88 -2.53 5.15
C VAL A 36 -0.46 -2.64 4.43
N TYR A 37 -0.51 -3.37 3.32
CA TYR A 37 -1.75 -3.64 2.57
C TYR A 37 -2.82 -4.32 3.43
N SER A 38 -2.48 -5.38 4.19
CA SER A 38 -3.48 -6.06 5.03
C SER A 38 -4.05 -5.15 6.12
N TRP A 39 -3.23 -4.28 6.72
CA TRP A 39 -3.71 -3.29 7.70
C TRP A 39 -4.60 -2.22 7.06
N ALA A 40 -4.28 -1.79 5.84
CA ALA A 40 -5.13 -0.86 5.08
C ALA A 40 -6.48 -1.51 4.72
N CYS A 41 -6.49 -2.77 4.26
CA CYS A 41 -7.72 -3.52 3.99
C CYS A 41 -8.57 -3.67 5.24
N ARG A 42 -7.98 -3.99 6.39
CA ARG A 42 -8.70 -4.10 7.67
C ARG A 42 -9.39 -2.79 8.06
N LEU A 43 -8.74 -1.65 7.85
CA LEU A 43 -9.36 -0.34 8.06
C LEU A 43 -10.52 -0.11 7.09
N LEU A 44 -10.34 -0.45 5.82
CA LEU A 44 -11.39 -0.32 4.81
C LEU A 44 -12.61 -1.18 5.16
N GLU A 45 -12.42 -2.47 5.46
CA GLU A 45 -13.49 -3.40 5.82
C GLU A 45 -14.25 -2.99 7.08
N MET A 46 -13.57 -2.34 8.03
CA MET A 46 -14.18 -1.92 9.30
C MET A 46 -15.05 -0.66 9.17
N TYR A 47 -14.68 0.26 8.28
CA TYR A 47 -15.28 1.61 8.25
C TYR A 47 -15.96 1.98 6.93
N TRP A 48 -15.79 1.17 5.88
CA TRP A 48 -16.49 1.39 4.62
C TRP A 48 -17.98 1.07 4.76
N ASP A 49 -18.81 1.93 4.19
CA ASP A 49 -20.27 1.87 4.20
C ASP A 49 -20.86 0.98 3.08
N GLY A 50 -20.01 0.39 2.23
CA GLY A 50 -20.43 -0.42 1.08
C GLY A 50 -20.83 0.40 -0.15
N LEU A 51 -20.81 1.74 -0.08
CA LEU A 51 -21.19 2.60 -1.19
C LEU A 51 -20.02 2.79 -2.19
N PRO A 52 -20.30 3.06 -3.47
CA PRO A 52 -19.25 3.24 -4.48
C PRO A 52 -18.22 4.31 -4.08
N ILE A 53 -16.93 3.99 -4.27
CA ILE A 53 -15.79 4.83 -3.88
C ILE A 53 -15.25 5.59 -5.09
N ARG A 54 -15.03 6.90 -4.98
CA ARG A 54 -14.34 7.70 -6.03
C ARG A 54 -12.88 8.01 -5.72
N ARG A 55 -12.51 7.99 -4.44
CA ARG A 55 -11.14 8.29 -4.00
C ARG A 55 -10.80 7.44 -2.79
N ILE A 56 -9.65 6.80 -2.86
CA ILE A 56 -8.98 6.16 -1.74
C ILE A 56 -7.58 6.76 -1.59
N GLY A 57 -7.19 7.04 -0.36
CA GLY A 57 -5.86 7.50 0.00
C GLY A 57 -5.31 6.62 1.11
N ILE A 58 -4.07 6.18 0.95
CA ILE A 58 -3.34 5.44 1.97
C ILE A 58 -2.09 6.24 2.29
N SER A 59 -1.83 6.46 3.57
CA SER A 59 -0.59 7.05 4.04
C SER A 59 -0.04 6.26 5.21
N VAL A 60 1.26 6.38 5.42
CA VAL A 60 1.95 5.76 6.55
C VAL A 60 2.66 6.84 7.37
N THR A 61 2.64 6.70 8.69
CA THR A 61 3.29 7.65 9.61
C THR A 61 4.03 6.89 10.72
N GLN A 62 4.69 7.64 11.62
CA GLN A 62 5.59 7.09 12.63
C GLN A 62 6.67 6.22 11.98
N LEU A 63 7.44 6.84 11.08
CA LEU A 63 8.52 6.18 10.36
C LEU A 63 9.72 5.97 11.30
N THR A 64 10.29 4.78 11.25
CA THR A 64 11.49 4.35 11.97
C THR A 64 12.51 3.80 10.98
N THR A 65 13.79 3.76 11.36
CA THR A 65 14.82 3.12 10.54
C THR A 65 14.54 1.62 10.43
N ASP A 66 14.96 0.99 9.34
CA ASP A 66 14.86 -0.47 9.14
C ASP A 66 16.14 -1.22 9.51
N THR A 67 17.06 -0.55 10.22
CA THR A 67 18.35 -1.07 10.67
C THR A 67 18.22 -2.13 11.75
N GLU A 68 17.18 -2.01 12.57
CA GLU A 68 16.94 -2.88 13.71
C GLU A 68 15.49 -3.38 13.67
N TYR A 69 15.32 -4.67 13.87
CA TYR A 69 14.00 -5.29 14.00
C TYR A 69 14.08 -6.39 15.04
N GLN A 70 13.07 -6.45 15.91
CA GLN A 70 12.97 -7.49 16.90
C GLN A 70 12.60 -8.81 16.23
N LEU A 71 13.51 -9.77 16.25
CA LEU A 71 13.23 -11.10 15.70
C LEU A 71 12.13 -11.80 16.50
N SER A 72 11.22 -12.45 15.78
CA SER A 72 10.21 -13.31 16.36
C SER A 72 10.56 -14.76 16.05
N LEU A 73 10.57 -15.61 17.09
CA LEU A 73 10.73 -17.06 16.94
C LEU A 73 9.59 -17.70 16.11
N PHE A 74 8.47 -16.99 15.97
CA PHE A 74 7.28 -17.48 15.28
C PHE A 74 7.11 -16.90 13.88
N ASP A 75 7.80 -15.80 13.54
CA ASP A 75 7.76 -15.20 12.21
C ASP A 75 8.92 -15.67 11.33
N THR A 76 8.82 -16.93 10.88
CA THR A 76 9.86 -17.58 10.06
C THR A 76 9.88 -17.12 8.59
N ARG A 77 8.87 -16.37 8.14
CA ARG A 77 8.72 -15.98 6.73
C ARG A 77 9.14 -14.52 6.46
N ARG A 78 9.36 -13.73 7.51
CA ARG A 78 9.70 -12.32 7.37
C ARG A 78 10.95 -12.07 6.56
N GLU A 79 12.04 -12.76 6.87
CA GLU A 79 13.33 -12.56 6.17
C GLU A 79 13.19 -12.82 4.67
N LYS A 80 12.48 -13.89 4.30
CA LYS A 80 12.21 -14.22 2.90
C LYS A 80 11.36 -13.15 2.21
N SER A 81 10.38 -12.59 2.93
CA SER A 81 9.54 -11.49 2.44
C SER A 81 10.35 -10.20 2.27
N MET A 82 11.21 -9.86 3.23
CA MET A 82 12.10 -8.71 3.13
C MET A 82 13.09 -8.83 1.97
N ALA A 83 13.67 -10.02 1.77
CA ALA A 83 14.55 -10.29 0.63
C ALA A 83 13.81 -10.07 -0.70
N LEU A 84 12.55 -10.51 -0.80
CA LEU A 84 11.71 -10.28 -1.97
C LEU A 84 11.43 -8.80 -2.22
N GLU A 85 11.05 -8.03 -1.19
CA GLU A 85 10.80 -6.58 -1.32
C GLU A 85 12.08 -5.86 -1.78
N ARG A 86 13.23 -6.12 -1.14
CA ARG A 86 14.53 -5.54 -1.53
C ARG A 86 14.91 -5.84 -2.98
N VAL A 87 14.72 -7.07 -3.44
CA VAL A 87 15.00 -7.45 -4.83
C VAL A 87 14.01 -6.76 -5.78
N THR A 88 12.73 -6.68 -5.42
CA THR A 88 11.71 -6.01 -6.22
C THR A 88 12.04 -4.53 -6.39
N ASP A 89 12.41 -3.85 -5.30
CA ASP A 89 12.81 -2.45 -5.31
C ASP A 89 14.09 -2.24 -6.13
N ALA A 90 15.09 -3.10 -5.98
CA ALA A 90 16.31 -3.04 -6.77
C ALA A 90 16.04 -3.17 -8.28
N LEU A 91 15.15 -4.07 -8.68
CA LEU A 91 14.75 -4.23 -10.08
C LEU A 91 14.02 -2.98 -10.59
N LYS A 92 13.07 -2.44 -9.83
CA LYS A 92 12.33 -1.24 -10.20
C LYS A 92 13.20 0.00 -10.29
N ASN A 93 14.13 0.18 -9.37
CA ASN A 93 15.09 1.29 -9.39
C ASN A 93 16.00 1.23 -10.62
N LYS A 94 16.36 0.02 -11.07
CA LYS A 94 17.26 -0.17 -12.23
C LYS A 94 16.53 -0.13 -13.58
N TYR A 95 15.35 -0.71 -13.68
CA TYR A 95 14.66 -0.95 -14.96
C TYR A 95 13.31 -0.22 -15.10
N GLY A 96 12.88 0.51 -14.07
CA GLY A 96 11.61 1.23 -14.04
C GLY A 96 10.46 0.45 -13.37
N GLU A 97 9.40 1.16 -13.00
CA GLU A 97 8.27 0.63 -12.21
C GLU A 97 7.53 -0.54 -12.86
N SER A 98 7.55 -0.66 -14.19
CA SER A 98 6.80 -1.67 -14.94
C SER A 98 7.49 -3.03 -15.05
N ILE A 99 8.76 -3.16 -14.61
CA ILE A 99 9.54 -4.40 -14.76
C ILE A 99 8.97 -5.57 -13.96
N VAL A 100 8.51 -5.29 -12.73
CA VAL A 100 7.89 -6.27 -11.83
C VAL A 100 6.68 -5.62 -11.19
N MET A 101 5.51 -6.24 -11.38
CA MET A 101 4.24 -5.75 -10.87
C MET A 101 3.29 -6.90 -10.52
N ARG A 102 2.28 -6.60 -9.70
CA ARG A 102 1.24 -7.58 -9.36
C ARG A 102 0.44 -7.95 -10.61
N ALA A 103 0.10 -9.23 -10.76
CA ALA A 103 -0.67 -9.73 -11.90
C ALA A 103 -2.01 -9.01 -12.07
N VAL A 104 -2.69 -8.70 -10.96
CA VAL A 104 -3.96 -7.93 -10.97
C VAL A 104 -3.84 -6.57 -11.66
N SER A 105 -2.64 -5.99 -11.67
CA SER A 105 -2.37 -4.70 -12.31
C SER A 105 -2.18 -4.79 -13.83
N LYS A 106 -2.17 -6.01 -14.41
CA LYS A 106 -2.15 -6.25 -15.87
C LYS A 106 -3.54 -6.48 -16.46
N THR A 107 -4.58 -6.45 -15.64
CA THR A 107 -5.98 -6.52 -16.12
C THR A 107 -6.35 -5.26 -16.90
N GLU A 108 -7.43 -5.30 -17.69
CA GLU A 108 -7.92 -4.15 -18.47
C GLU A 108 -8.26 -2.93 -17.59
N ALA A 109 -8.80 -3.18 -16.38
CA ALA A 109 -9.07 -2.14 -15.40
C ALA A 109 -7.80 -1.64 -14.66
N GLY A 110 -6.66 -2.30 -14.85
CA GLY A 110 -5.40 -2.01 -14.16
C GLY A 110 -4.73 -0.73 -14.66
N GLN A 111 -4.45 0.21 -13.76
CA GLN A 111 -3.88 1.51 -14.09
C GLN A 111 -2.35 1.58 -13.96
N ALA A 112 -1.70 0.56 -13.40
CA ALA A 112 -0.27 0.67 -13.03
C ALA A 112 0.66 0.80 -14.25
N ILE A 113 0.33 0.16 -15.38
CA ILE A 113 1.14 0.27 -16.62
C ILE A 113 1.05 1.70 -17.17
N ASP A 114 -0.17 2.19 -17.40
CA ASP A 114 -0.41 3.56 -17.88
C ASP A 114 0.24 4.61 -16.97
N ARG A 115 0.11 4.46 -15.65
CA ARG A 115 0.73 5.36 -14.67
C ARG A 115 2.25 5.30 -14.67
N SER A 116 2.87 4.18 -15.04
CA SER A 116 4.34 4.07 -15.06
C SER A 116 4.99 4.98 -16.12
N ALA A 117 4.24 5.32 -17.17
CA ALA A 117 4.62 6.27 -18.22
C ALA A 117 4.36 7.74 -17.84
N LYS A 118 3.78 8.02 -16.67
CA LYS A 118 3.37 9.37 -16.25
C LYS A 118 4.16 9.89 -15.04
N ILE A 119 4.29 11.21 -14.93
CA ILE A 119 4.73 11.96 -13.73
C ILE A 119 3.63 12.97 -13.40
N GLY A 120 3.08 12.92 -12.19
CA GLY A 120 2.03 13.86 -11.76
C GLY A 120 0.74 13.82 -12.59
N GLY A 121 0.53 12.78 -13.40
CA GLY A 121 -0.62 12.64 -14.31
C GLY A 121 -0.32 12.99 -15.78
N HIS A 122 0.86 13.53 -16.08
CA HIS A 122 1.30 13.85 -17.44
C HIS A 122 2.30 12.81 -17.95
N TYR A 123 2.31 12.52 -19.25
CA TYR A 123 3.30 11.60 -19.84
C TYR A 123 4.71 12.18 -19.71
N LYS A 124 5.66 11.28 -19.43
CA LYS A 124 7.11 11.57 -19.39
C LYS A 124 7.66 11.97 -20.76
#